data_AF-A0A963F1F7-F1
#
_entry.id   AF-A0A963F1F7-F1
#
_cell.length_a   1.000
_cell.length_b   1.000
_cell.length_c   1.000
_cell.angle_alpha   90.00
_cell.angle_beta   90.00
_cell.angle_gamma   90.00
#
_symmetry.space_group_name_H-M   'P 1'
#
loop_
_entity.id
_entity.type
_entity.pdbx_description
1 polymer ?
#
loop_
_entity_poly.entity_id
_entity_poly.type
_entity_poly.pdbx_seq_one_letter_code
_entity_poly.pdbx_strand_id
1 'polypeptide(L)'
;MTFTRNVRHILLVALIAMVGYWFWPGHVSEEPWNVRRLRFYEAGRAAEPLIEAIGRFAERRGGPPRTLDDLVPGYIARIPETGIADCEQFKYASFGGDQVFVMWYDLGPLQGRVPAKPGKYPDGDPNHSILVFTIGEGGQVVDARLDRIPKGIKGIELDPQQWMSGTRRMEMALGLPDQYRLARMPVVELEKLLGPADGRRTMRDTPWELRINCPKGLVERDILIYWPGHNYPQQLYGGNGIQLGNWLYIQP
;
A
#
# COMPACT_ATOMS: atom_id res chain seq x y z
N MET A 1 -52.52 9.77 -32.44
CA MET A 1 -52.17 9.18 -31.12
C MET A 1 -50.66 8.85 -30.99
N THR A 2 -49.77 9.72 -31.45
CA THR A 2 -48.30 9.54 -31.36
C THR A 2 -47.63 10.48 -30.36
N PHE A 3 -48.34 11.49 -29.87
CA PHE A 3 -47.80 12.55 -29.02
C PHE A 3 -47.51 12.10 -27.57
N THR A 4 -48.30 11.18 -27.03
CA THR A 4 -48.18 10.72 -25.62
C THR A 4 -47.02 9.77 -25.36
N ARG A 5 -46.48 9.11 -26.40
CA ARG A 5 -45.37 8.16 -26.26
C ARG A 5 -44.02 8.87 -26.07
N ASN A 6 -43.85 10.05 -26.67
CA ASN A 6 -42.59 10.82 -26.59
C ASN A 6 -42.37 11.48 -25.22
N VAL A 7 -43.43 11.92 -24.54
CA VAL A 7 -43.33 12.60 -23.24
C VAL A 7 -42.80 11.66 -22.15
N ARG A 8 -43.20 10.38 -22.16
CA ARG A 8 -42.74 9.39 -21.17
C ARG A 8 -41.24 9.09 -21.27
N HIS A 9 -40.67 9.07 -22.47
CA HIS A 9 -39.23 8.83 -22.65
C HIS A 9 -38.39 10.04 -22.22
N ILE A 10 -38.86 11.26 -22.50
CA ILE A 10 -38.17 12.49 -22.06
C ILE A 10 -38.14 12.56 -20.53
N LEU A 11 -39.25 12.26 -19.85
CA LEU A 11 -39.29 12.27 -18.38
C LEU A 11 -38.40 11.19 -17.75
N LEU A 12 -38.33 9.99 -18.35
CA LEU A 12 -37.45 8.92 -17.85
C LEU A 12 -35.97 9.28 -18.01
N VAL A 13 -35.57 9.82 -19.16
CA VAL A 13 -34.19 10.27 -19.41
C VAL A 13 -33.81 11.43 -18.49
N ALA A 14 -34.72 12.39 -18.27
CA ALA A 14 -34.50 13.49 -17.33
C ALA A 14 -34.36 12.99 -15.88
N LEU A 15 -35.17 12.01 -15.46
CA LEU A 15 -35.04 11.39 -14.14
C LEU A 15 -33.71 10.66 -13.98
N ILE A 16 -33.30 9.87 -14.97
CA ILE A 16 -32.01 9.16 -14.96
C ILE A 16 -30.84 10.15 -14.97
N ALA A 17 -30.91 11.23 -15.74
CA ALA A 17 -29.88 12.27 -15.77
C ALA A 17 -29.81 13.04 -14.46
N MET A 18 -30.96 13.33 -13.83
CA MET A 18 -31.02 14.04 -12.55
C MET A 18 -30.53 13.16 -11.41
N VAL A 19 -30.95 11.89 -11.34
CA VAL A 19 -30.39 10.90 -10.40
C VAL A 19 -28.89 10.73 -10.70
N GLY A 20 -28.50 10.55 -11.96
CA GLY A 20 -27.09 10.44 -12.36
C GLY A 20 -26.25 11.66 -12.04
N TYR A 21 -26.83 12.87 -12.00
CA TYR A 21 -26.17 14.12 -11.62
C TYR A 21 -26.01 14.26 -10.11
N TRP A 22 -27.04 13.91 -9.34
CA TRP A 22 -26.98 13.87 -7.87
C TRP A 22 -26.07 12.76 -7.33
N PHE A 23 -25.96 11.65 -8.07
CA PHE A 23 -25.01 10.58 -7.82
C PHE A 23 -23.75 10.70 -8.68
N TRP A 24 -23.51 11.85 -9.35
CA TRP A 24 -22.31 12.06 -10.14
C TRP A 24 -21.13 12.17 -9.17
N PRO A 25 -20.14 11.28 -9.23
CA PRO A 25 -19.04 11.23 -8.26
C PRO A 25 -18.20 12.52 -8.17
N GLY A 26 -18.32 13.41 -9.16
CA GLY A 26 -17.58 14.67 -9.25
C GLY A 26 -18.21 15.88 -8.52
N HIS A 27 -19.27 15.71 -7.72
CA HIS A 27 -19.86 16.80 -6.90
C HIS A 27 -19.59 16.69 -5.41
N VAL A 28 -18.80 15.71 -4.97
CA VAL A 28 -18.16 15.80 -3.64
C VAL A 28 -17.09 16.86 -3.77
N SER A 29 -17.41 18.11 -3.43
CA SER A 29 -16.41 19.17 -3.32
C SER A 29 -15.30 18.64 -2.42
N GLU A 30 -14.08 18.57 -2.95
CA GLU A 30 -12.95 18.11 -2.16
C GLU A 30 -12.91 18.91 -0.87
N GLU A 31 -13.08 18.21 0.26
CA GLU A 31 -13.04 18.86 1.56
C GLU A 31 -11.71 19.61 1.68
N PRO A 32 -11.73 20.91 2.07
CA PRO A 32 -10.52 21.70 2.21
C PRO A 32 -9.47 20.99 3.08
N TRP A 33 -8.21 21.04 2.65
CA TRP A 33 -7.12 20.30 3.31
C TRP A 33 -7.03 20.57 4.81
N ASN A 34 -7.26 21.80 5.26
CA ASN A 34 -7.23 22.16 6.69
C ASN A 34 -8.28 21.40 7.52
N VAL A 35 -9.49 21.18 6.99
CA VAL A 35 -10.56 20.43 7.67
C VAL A 35 -10.21 18.95 7.69
N ARG A 36 -9.78 18.41 6.55
CA ARG A 36 -9.38 17.00 6.41
C ARG A 36 -8.20 16.65 7.31
N ARG A 37 -7.16 17.50 7.35
CA ARG A 37 -5.98 17.36 8.19
C ARG A 37 -6.36 17.30 9.67
N LEU A 38 -7.29 18.15 10.12
CA LEU A 38 -7.75 18.16 11.50
C LEU A 38 -8.41 16.82 11.88
N ARG A 39 -9.27 16.27 11.01
CA ARG A 39 -9.89 14.96 11.25
C ARG A 39 -8.88 13.82 11.37
N PHE A 40 -7.87 13.78 10.50
CA PHE A 40 -6.80 12.78 10.62
C PHE A 40 -5.96 12.96 11.88
N TYR A 41 -5.72 14.21 12.29
CA TYR A 41 -5.04 14.49 13.56
C TYR A 41 -5.86 13.99 14.76
N GLU A 42 -7.18 14.22 14.77
CA GLU A 42 -8.10 13.73 15.80
C GLU A 42 -8.19 12.20 15.82
N ALA A 43 -8.24 11.56 14.65
CA ALA A 43 -8.21 10.10 14.54
C ALA A 43 -6.91 9.50 15.09
N GLY A 44 -5.77 10.17 14.86
CA GLY A 44 -4.49 9.81 15.45
C GLY A 44 -4.48 9.88 16.97
N ARG A 45 -5.22 10.84 17.57
CA ARG A 45 -5.42 10.93 19.02
C ARG A 45 -6.37 9.86 19.54
N ALA A 46 -7.46 9.59 18.82
CA ALA A 46 -8.41 8.53 19.19
C ALA A 46 -7.76 7.13 19.23
N ALA A 47 -6.67 6.94 18.49
CA ALA A 47 -5.88 5.72 18.48
C ALA A 47 -4.91 5.57 19.68
N GLU A 48 -4.66 6.61 20.48
CA GLU A 48 -3.69 6.56 21.59
C GLU A 48 -3.93 5.39 22.56
N PRO A 49 -5.16 5.11 23.03
CA PRO A 49 -5.41 3.96 23.91
C PRO A 49 -5.09 2.62 23.25
N LEU A 50 -5.30 2.50 21.93
CA LEU A 50 -4.99 1.30 21.17
C LEU A 50 -3.49 1.11 21.03
N ILE A 51 -2.74 2.18 20.72
CA ILE A 51 -1.28 2.16 20.66
C ILE A 51 -0.67 1.75 22.00
N GLU A 52 -1.16 2.32 23.10
CA GLU A 52 -0.72 1.96 24.45
C GLU A 52 -1.00 0.48 24.76
N ALA A 53 -2.19 -0.02 24.42
CA ALA A 53 -2.56 -1.42 24.61
C ALA A 53 -1.63 -2.38 23.84
N ILE A 54 -1.27 -2.05 22.60
CA ILE A 54 -0.31 -2.81 21.80
C ILE A 54 1.08 -2.80 22.46
N GLY A 55 1.54 -1.65 22.94
CA GLY A 55 2.82 -1.52 23.66
C GLY A 55 2.87 -2.43 24.89
N ARG A 56 1.84 -2.36 25.75
CA ARG A 56 1.74 -3.21 26.95
C ARG A 56 1.65 -4.69 26.62
N PHE A 57 0.96 -5.06 25.53
CA PHE A 57 0.93 -6.44 25.05
C PHE A 57 2.33 -6.90 24.65
N ALA A 58 3.04 -6.08 23.86
CA ALA A 58 4.38 -6.39 23.38
C ALA A 58 5.39 -6.57 24.51
N GLU A 59 5.39 -5.66 25.49
CA GLU A 59 6.25 -5.76 26.67
C GLU A 59 6.02 -7.05 27.46
N ARG A 60 4.77 -7.48 27.63
CA ARG A 60 4.44 -8.68 28.41
C ARG A 60 4.64 -9.99 27.66
N ARG A 61 4.47 -9.99 26.34
CA ARG A 61 4.48 -11.20 25.50
C ARG A 61 5.76 -11.35 24.68
N GLY A 62 6.67 -10.37 24.72
CA GLY A 62 7.91 -10.35 23.94
C GLY A 62 7.71 -9.99 22.46
N GLY A 63 6.55 -9.48 22.08
CA GLY A 63 6.24 -9.12 20.70
C GLY A 63 4.79 -8.64 20.53
N PRO A 64 4.51 -7.86 19.48
CA PRO A 64 3.19 -7.26 19.27
C PRO A 64 2.11 -8.33 19.03
N PRO A 65 0.82 -7.99 19.23
CA PRO A 65 -0.26 -8.95 19.03
C PRO A 65 -0.32 -9.41 17.57
N ARG A 66 -0.87 -10.59 17.30
CA ARG A 66 -1.05 -11.08 15.93
C ARG A 66 -2.21 -10.36 15.26
N THR A 67 -3.26 -10.08 16.02
CA THR A 67 -4.46 -9.36 15.60
C THR A 67 -4.89 -8.36 16.68
N LEU A 68 -5.71 -7.36 16.34
CA LEU A 68 -6.20 -6.42 17.36
C LEU A 68 -7.10 -7.10 18.41
N ASP A 69 -7.78 -8.18 18.05
CA ASP A 69 -8.65 -8.92 18.96
C ASP A 69 -7.88 -9.57 20.12
N ASP A 70 -6.58 -9.86 19.95
CA ASP A 70 -5.71 -10.38 21.01
C ASP A 70 -5.56 -9.39 22.19
N LEU A 71 -5.90 -8.11 21.98
CA LEU A 71 -5.87 -7.06 23.00
C LEU A 71 -7.13 -7.04 23.86
N VAL A 72 -8.25 -7.59 23.37
CA VAL A 72 -9.55 -7.49 24.02
C VAL A 72 -9.89 -8.78 24.76
N PRO A 73 -10.47 -8.73 25.97
CA PRO A 73 -10.67 -7.54 26.81
C PRO A 73 -9.46 -7.21 27.71
N GLY A 74 -8.36 -7.99 27.61
CA GLY A 74 -7.30 -8.00 28.62
C GLY A 74 -6.41 -6.75 28.68
N TYR A 75 -6.20 -6.07 27.56
CA TYR A 75 -5.34 -4.88 27.43
C TYR A 75 -6.12 -3.61 27.09
N ILE A 76 -7.28 -3.76 26.45
CA ILE A 76 -8.24 -2.69 26.17
C ILE A 76 -9.66 -3.27 26.17
N ALA A 77 -10.64 -2.49 26.64
CA ALA A 77 -12.02 -2.96 26.77
C ALA A 77 -12.70 -3.22 25.41
N ARG A 78 -12.40 -2.37 24.41
CA ARG A 78 -12.80 -2.50 23.00
C ARG A 78 -11.83 -1.73 22.11
N ILE A 79 -11.75 -2.10 20.83
CA ILE A 79 -10.99 -1.33 19.84
C ILE A 79 -11.71 0.01 19.60
N PRO A 80 -11.03 1.17 19.71
CA PRO A 80 -11.65 2.46 19.43
C PRO A 80 -11.95 2.59 17.93
N GLU A 81 -12.96 3.39 17.61
CA GLU A 81 -13.23 3.83 16.24
C GLU A 81 -12.31 5.00 15.88
N THR A 82 -12.12 5.25 14.59
CA THR A 82 -11.27 6.35 14.10
C THR A 82 -11.94 7.73 14.22
N GLY A 83 -13.26 7.78 14.31
CA GLY A 83 -14.04 9.03 14.28
C GLY A 83 -14.15 9.68 12.88
N ILE A 84 -13.67 9.02 11.82
CA ILE A 84 -13.81 9.49 10.44
C ILE A 84 -14.89 8.67 9.76
N ALA A 85 -15.92 9.36 9.22
CA ALA A 85 -16.98 8.74 8.43
C ALA A 85 -16.39 7.91 7.28
N ASP A 86 -16.96 6.72 7.03
CA ASP A 86 -16.51 5.75 6.02
C ASP A 86 -15.09 5.15 6.23
N CYS A 87 -14.39 5.53 7.30
CA CYS A 87 -13.07 4.99 7.67
C CYS A 87 -13.02 4.50 9.12
N GLU A 88 -14.13 3.98 9.64
CA GLU A 88 -14.36 3.80 11.08
C GLU A 88 -13.38 2.85 11.78
N GLN A 89 -12.71 1.97 11.03
CA GLN A 89 -11.87 0.90 11.58
C GLN A 89 -10.38 1.08 11.30
N PHE A 90 -9.57 0.89 12.33
CA PHE A 90 -8.14 0.71 12.19
C PHE A 90 -7.83 -0.57 11.42
N LYS A 91 -6.85 -0.49 10.52
CA LYS A 91 -6.18 -1.65 9.93
C LYS A 91 -4.87 -1.86 10.67
N TYR A 92 -4.57 -3.11 10.97
CA TYR A 92 -3.38 -3.48 11.71
C TYR A 92 -2.57 -4.51 10.92
N ALA A 93 -1.26 -4.38 10.95
CA ALA A 93 -0.34 -5.39 10.47
C ALA A 93 0.74 -5.63 11.53
N SER A 94 0.76 -6.83 12.08
CA SER A 94 1.88 -7.30 12.88
C SER A 94 2.97 -7.78 11.95
N PHE A 95 4.20 -7.44 12.29
CA PHE A 95 5.34 -7.72 11.47
C PHE A 95 6.24 -8.83 12.05
N GLY A 96 5.98 -9.26 13.29
CA GLY A 96 6.93 -10.07 14.04
C GLY A 96 8.10 -9.21 14.50
N GLY A 97 8.81 -9.64 15.55
CA GLY A 97 9.99 -8.94 16.09
C GLY A 97 11.19 -8.92 15.15
N ASP A 98 11.05 -9.51 13.97
CA ASP A 98 12.17 -9.88 13.13
C ASP A 98 12.31 -8.94 11.94
N GLN A 99 13.55 -8.54 11.68
CA GLN A 99 13.88 -7.58 10.62
C GLN A 99 13.50 -8.16 9.26
N VAL A 100 12.43 -7.62 8.68
CA VAL A 100 12.10 -7.84 7.28
C VAL A 100 12.70 -6.70 6.49
N PHE A 101 13.59 -7.02 5.56
CA PHE A 101 14.03 -6.04 4.58
C PHE A 101 13.36 -6.32 3.24
N VAL A 102 13.14 -5.22 2.51
CA VAL A 102 12.81 -5.27 1.11
C VAL A 102 14.07 -5.01 0.33
N MET A 103 14.26 -5.79 -0.72
CA MET A 103 15.23 -5.49 -1.76
C MET A 103 14.51 -5.38 -3.09
N TRP A 104 15.00 -4.51 -3.96
CA TRP A 104 14.39 -4.32 -5.26
C TRP A 104 15.43 -4.29 -6.36
N TYR A 105 14.97 -4.71 -7.54
CA TYR A 105 15.69 -4.58 -8.79
C TYR A 105 14.95 -3.58 -9.65
N ASP A 106 15.69 -2.60 -10.18
CA ASP A 106 15.21 -1.69 -11.20
C ASP A 106 15.10 -2.43 -12.52
N LEU A 107 13.88 -2.43 -13.08
CA LEU A 107 13.55 -3.09 -14.35
C LEU A 107 13.57 -2.12 -15.53
N GLY A 108 13.86 -0.84 -15.28
CA GLY A 108 13.96 0.23 -16.26
C GLY A 108 12.74 1.16 -16.30
N PRO A 109 12.85 2.24 -17.10
CA PRO A 109 11.83 3.28 -17.18
C PRO A 109 10.53 2.75 -17.81
N LEU A 110 9.41 3.39 -17.46
CA LEU A 110 8.09 3.10 -18.05
C LEU A 110 7.98 3.48 -19.53
N GLN A 111 8.93 4.26 -20.07
CA GLN A 111 8.97 4.70 -21.47
C GLN A 111 7.66 5.37 -21.93
N GLY A 112 7.09 6.23 -21.08
CA GLY A 112 5.82 6.91 -21.35
C GLY A 112 4.57 6.03 -21.26
N ARG A 113 4.71 4.76 -20.86
CA ARG A 113 3.56 3.87 -20.62
C ARG A 113 3.01 4.12 -19.22
N VAL A 114 1.68 4.17 -19.12
CA VAL A 114 0.99 4.23 -17.83
C VAL A 114 1.02 2.83 -17.19
N PRO A 115 1.47 2.69 -15.92
CA PRO A 115 1.48 1.40 -15.25
C PRO A 115 0.05 0.87 -15.09
N ALA A 116 -0.10 -0.46 -15.06
CA ALA A 116 -1.43 -1.08 -14.97
C ALA A 116 -2.13 -0.80 -13.62
N LYS A 117 -1.36 -0.50 -12.58
CA LYS A 117 -1.78 -0.22 -11.20
C LYS A 117 -0.88 0.87 -10.60
N PRO A 118 -1.37 1.64 -9.63
CA PRO A 118 -0.52 2.53 -8.83
C PRO A 118 0.62 1.77 -8.17
N GLY A 119 1.77 2.43 -8.02
CA GLY A 119 2.93 1.87 -7.32
C GLY A 119 2.60 1.57 -5.86
N LYS A 120 2.90 0.37 -5.40
CA LYS A 120 2.72 -0.03 -4.00
C LYS A 120 3.94 0.31 -3.15
N TYR A 121 5.13 0.19 -3.72
CA TYR A 121 6.40 0.38 -3.04
C TYR A 121 6.95 1.76 -3.36
N PRO A 122 7.45 2.51 -2.35
CA PRO A 122 8.11 3.79 -2.58
C PRO A 122 9.57 3.65 -3.06
N ASP A 123 10.05 2.42 -3.11
CA ASP A 123 11.45 2.12 -3.38
C ASP A 123 11.78 2.30 -4.88
N GLY A 124 13.02 2.68 -5.20
CA GLY A 124 13.47 2.95 -6.58
C GLY A 124 12.93 4.25 -7.20
N ASP A 125 13.21 4.47 -8.49
CA ASP A 125 12.72 5.66 -9.21
C ASP A 125 11.19 5.56 -9.43
N PRO A 126 10.38 6.60 -9.10
CA PRO A 126 8.92 6.62 -9.31
C PRO A 126 8.48 6.27 -10.74
N ASN A 127 9.29 6.59 -11.75
CA ASN A 127 9.03 6.41 -13.18
C ASN A 127 9.59 5.10 -13.74
N HIS A 128 10.07 4.20 -12.89
CA HIS A 128 10.61 2.91 -13.28
C HIS A 128 9.70 1.78 -12.77
N SER A 129 9.73 0.65 -13.49
CA SER A 129 9.20 -0.61 -12.97
C SER A 129 10.22 -1.26 -12.04
N ILE A 130 9.76 -1.96 -11.01
CA ILE A 130 10.65 -2.66 -10.08
C ILE A 130 10.18 -4.08 -9.81
N LEU A 131 11.12 -4.99 -9.55
CA LEU A 131 10.87 -6.30 -8.95
C LEU A 131 11.28 -6.21 -7.49
N VAL A 132 10.34 -6.50 -6.59
CA VAL A 132 10.48 -6.33 -5.15
C VAL A 132 10.43 -7.68 -4.47
N PHE A 133 11.46 -7.97 -3.68
CA PHE A 133 11.50 -9.13 -2.81
C PHE A 133 11.38 -8.68 -1.36
N THR A 134 10.50 -9.37 -0.62
CA THR A 134 10.44 -9.26 0.84
C THR A 134 11.23 -10.42 1.42
N ILE A 135 12.24 -10.12 2.23
CA ILE A 135 13.11 -11.12 2.86
C ILE A 135 12.74 -11.23 4.33
N GLY A 136 12.37 -12.44 4.76
CA GLY A 136 12.09 -12.74 6.16
C GLY A 136 13.35 -12.90 7.00
N GLU A 137 13.18 -13.04 8.31
CA GLU A 137 14.27 -13.20 9.29
C GLU A 137 15.32 -14.24 8.92
N GLY A 138 14.88 -15.41 8.44
CA GLY A 138 15.76 -16.50 8.05
C GLY A 138 16.59 -16.22 6.79
N GLY A 139 16.60 -14.99 6.29
CA GLY A 139 17.26 -14.60 5.06
C GLY A 139 16.64 -15.22 3.82
N GLN A 140 15.34 -15.54 3.86
CA GLN A 140 14.63 -16.21 2.77
C GLN A 140 13.55 -15.30 2.18
N VAL A 141 13.31 -15.41 0.88
CA VAL A 141 12.22 -14.72 0.19
C VAL A 141 10.87 -15.19 0.74
N VAL A 142 10.10 -14.28 1.33
CA VAL A 142 8.73 -14.55 1.78
C VAL A 142 7.68 -14.09 0.77
N ASP A 143 8.01 -13.08 -0.04
CA ASP A 143 7.14 -12.53 -1.08
C ASP A 143 7.99 -11.97 -2.22
N ALA A 144 7.48 -12.05 -3.45
CA ALA A 144 8.09 -11.50 -4.65
C ALA A 144 7.00 -10.84 -5.50
N ARG A 145 7.16 -9.55 -5.80
CA ARG A 145 6.15 -8.77 -6.53
C ARG A 145 6.77 -7.89 -7.58
N LEU A 146 6.10 -7.82 -8.71
CA LEU A 146 6.36 -6.78 -9.69
C LEU A 146 5.51 -5.56 -9.34
N ASP A 147 6.10 -4.39 -9.45
CA ASP A 147 5.43 -3.12 -9.23
C ASP A 147 5.60 -2.19 -10.43
N ARG A 148 4.57 -1.38 -10.68
CA ARG A 148 4.48 -0.41 -11.79
C ARG A 148 4.69 -1.00 -13.20
N ILE A 149 4.36 -2.28 -13.43
CA ILE A 149 4.52 -2.90 -14.75
C ILE A 149 3.51 -2.34 -15.79
N PRO A 150 3.96 -1.91 -16.97
CA PRO A 150 3.10 -1.58 -18.11
C PRO A 150 2.33 -2.80 -18.64
N LYS A 151 1.14 -2.57 -19.19
CA LYS A 151 0.35 -3.63 -19.84
C LYS A 151 1.02 -4.13 -21.13
N GLY A 152 0.75 -5.39 -21.49
CA GLY A 152 1.11 -5.97 -22.79
C GLY A 152 2.54 -6.49 -22.92
N ILE A 153 3.33 -6.45 -21.84
CA ILE A 153 4.68 -7.02 -21.81
C ILE A 153 4.58 -8.52 -21.55
N LYS A 154 5.36 -9.31 -22.28
CA LYS A 154 5.41 -10.78 -22.15
C LYS A 154 6.67 -11.19 -21.41
N GLY A 155 6.52 -12.22 -20.56
CA GLY A 155 7.65 -12.86 -19.90
C GLY A 155 8.57 -13.55 -20.89
N ILE A 156 9.88 -13.54 -20.62
CA ILE A 156 10.89 -14.32 -21.34
C ILE A 156 11.76 -15.12 -20.36
N GLU A 157 12.53 -16.07 -20.89
CA GLU A 157 13.55 -16.79 -20.13
C GLU A 157 14.61 -15.84 -19.57
N LEU A 158 15.08 -16.09 -18.36
CA LEU A 158 16.14 -15.32 -17.73
C LEU A 158 17.47 -15.59 -18.46
N ASP A 159 18.01 -14.54 -19.08
CA ASP A 159 19.39 -14.50 -19.56
C ASP A 159 20.24 -13.71 -18.54
N PRO A 160 21.13 -14.36 -17.78
CA PRO A 160 21.93 -13.68 -16.76
C PRO A 160 22.78 -12.54 -17.31
N GLN A 161 23.31 -12.65 -18.53
CA GLN A 161 24.15 -11.61 -19.12
C GLN A 161 23.31 -10.37 -19.48
N GLN A 162 22.16 -10.58 -20.11
CA GLN A 162 21.23 -9.48 -20.41
C GLN A 162 20.70 -8.85 -19.11
N TRP A 163 20.35 -9.66 -18.12
CA TRP A 163 19.89 -9.19 -16.82
C TRP A 163 20.91 -8.28 -16.15
N MET A 164 22.18 -8.72 -16.09
CA MET A 164 23.26 -7.93 -15.50
C MET A 164 23.56 -6.65 -16.27
N SER A 165 23.30 -6.62 -17.59
CA SER A 165 23.43 -5.40 -18.40
C SER A 165 22.29 -4.39 -18.24
N GLY A 166 21.22 -4.75 -17.53
CA GLY A 166 19.99 -3.93 -17.43
C GLY A 166 19.06 -4.06 -18.65
N THR A 167 19.43 -4.83 -19.67
CA THR A 167 18.67 -5.00 -20.90
C THR A 167 17.52 -5.96 -20.68
N ARG A 168 16.29 -5.55 -21.00
CA ARG A 168 15.07 -6.40 -20.96
C ARG A 168 14.77 -7.04 -19.59
N ARG A 169 15.23 -6.41 -18.50
CA ARG A 169 14.97 -6.87 -17.12
C ARG A 169 13.48 -7.06 -16.85
N MET A 170 12.63 -6.18 -17.38
CA MET A 170 11.19 -6.25 -17.18
C MET A 170 10.56 -7.52 -17.75
N GLU A 171 10.91 -7.89 -18.99
CA GLU A 171 10.46 -9.12 -19.64
C GLU A 171 10.98 -10.36 -18.89
N MET A 172 12.26 -10.37 -18.48
CA MET A 172 12.81 -11.50 -17.71
C MET A 172 12.12 -11.63 -16.35
N ALA A 173 11.90 -10.52 -15.64
CA ALA A 173 11.24 -10.51 -14.34
C ALA A 173 9.81 -11.05 -14.39
N LEU A 174 9.09 -10.78 -15.49
CA LEU A 174 7.76 -11.37 -15.75
C LEU A 174 7.79 -12.88 -15.98
N GLY A 175 8.90 -13.42 -16.50
CA GLY A 175 9.07 -14.85 -16.72
C GLY A 175 9.62 -15.64 -15.52
N LEU A 176 10.17 -14.97 -14.49
CA LEU A 176 10.78 -15.63 -13.34
C LEU A 176 9.86 -16.63 -12.61
N PRO A 177 8.57 -16.32 -12.34
CA PRO A 177 7.70 -17.24 -11.60
C PRO A 177 7.48 -18.59 -12.30
N ASP A 178 7.58 -18.63 -13.63
CA ASP A 178 7.41 -19.86 -14.42
C ASP A 178 8.69 -20.72 -14.44
N GLN A 179 9.85 -20.10 -14.19
CA GLN A 179 11.17 -20.74 -14.27
C GLN A 179 11.71 -21.14 -12.89
N TYR A 180 11.38 -20.36 -11.86
CA TYR A 180 11.99 -20.48 -10.54
C TYR A 180 10.96 -20.44 -9.42
N ARG A 181 11.18 -21.28 -8.41
CA ARG A 181 10.47 -21.19 -7.13
C ARG A 181 11.10 -20.11 -6.25
N LEU A 182 10.63 -18.88 -6.40
CA LEU A 182 11.15 -17.73 -5.65
C LEU A 182 10.81 -17.81 -4.16
N ALA A 183 9.63 -18.32 -3.80
CA ALA A 183 9.22 -18.43 -2.40
C ALA A 183 10.13 -19.39 -1.62
N ARG A 184 10.64 -18.92 -0.48
CA ARG A 184 11.63 -19.56 0.42
C ARG A 184 13.04 -19.68 -0.16
N MET A 185 13.33 -19.06 -1.30
CA MET A 185 14.69 -18.99 -1.82
C MET A 185 15.58 -18.20 -0.83
N PRO A 186 16.72 -18.74 -0.38
CA PRO A 186 17.67 -17.97 0.41
C PRO A 186 18.18 -16.76 -0.39
N VAL A 187 18.34 -15.61 0.27
CA VAL A 187 18.78 -14.37 -0.37
C VAL A 187 20.13 -14.53 -1.08
N VAL A 188 21.03 -15.35 -0.55
CA VAL A 188 22.32 -15.66 -1.18
C VAL A 188 22.13 -16.39 -2.52
N GLU A 189 21.17 -17.31 -2.61
CA GLU A 189 20.85 -17.99 -3.87
C GLU A 189 20.13 -17.06 -4.86
N LEU A 190 19.26 -16.19 -4.35
CA LEU A 190 18.62 -15.16 -5.16
C LEU A 190 19.66 -14.21 -5.78
N GLU A 191 20.66 -13.78 -5.01
CA GLU A 191 21.73 -12.91 -5.48
C GLU A 191 22.69 -13.62 -6.44
N LYS A 192 22.90 -14.93 -6.31
CA LYS A 192 23.61 -15.70 -7.35
C LYS A 192 22.85 -15.71 -8.67
N LEU A 193 21.51 -15.78 -8.60
CA LEU A 193 20.64 -15.83 -9.77
C LEU A 193 20.52 -14.47 -10.47
N LEU A 194 20.27 -13.41 -9.71
CA LEU A 194 19.92 -12.07 -10.22
C LEU A 194 21.03 -11.04 -10.00
N GLY A 195 22.17 -11.42 -9.43
CA GLY A 195 23.16 -10.45 -8.99
C GLY A 195 22.68 -9.60 -7.80
N PRO A 196 23.45 -8.58 -7.42
CA PRO A 196 23.08 -7.69 -6.33
C PRO A 196 21.83 -6.87 -6.70
N ALA A 197 20.93 -6.70 -5.75
CA ALA A 197 19.80 -5.78 -5.88
C ALA A 197 20.26 -4.32 -6.05
N ASP A 198 19.53 -3.56 -6.85
CA ASP A 198 19.80 -2.13 -7.10
C ASP A 198 19.50 -1.28 -5.86
N GLY A 199 18.66 -1.76 -4.95
CA GLY A 199 18.53 -1.17 -3.63
C GLY A 199 17.94 -2.10 -2.59
N ARG A 200 18.13 -1.71 -1.32
CA ARG A 200 17.60 -2.41 -0.15
C ARG A 200 17.14 -1.38 0.86
N ARG A 201 16.06 -1.72 1.57
CA ARG A 201 15.59 -0.97 2.72
C ARG A 201 15.15 -1.98 3.76
N THR A 202 15.70 -1.85 4.96
CA THR A 202 15.11 -2.49 6.13
C THR A 202 13.72 -1.88 6.28
N MET A 203 12.67 -2.66 6.03
CA MET A 203 11.31 -2.12 6.11
C MET A 203 10.95 -1.73 7.56
N ARG A 204 11.70 -2.24 8.55
CA ARG A 204 11.24 -2.32 9.92
C ARG A 204 12.35 -2.05 10.93
N ASP A 205 12.42 -0.80 11.36
CA ASP A 205 12.70 -0.49 12.78
C ASP A 205 11.39 -0.57 13.60
N THR A 206 10.31 -1.10 13.02
CA THR A 206 8.99 -1.08 13.63
C THR A 206 8.36 -2.48 13.68
N PRO A 207 7.97 -2.95 14.87
CA PRO A 207 7.43 -4.30 15.04
C PRO A 207 5.97 -4.46 14.56
N TRP A 208 5.27 -3.36 14.24
CA TRP A 208 3.89 -3.38 13.77
C TRP A 208 3.49 -2.04 13.13
N GLU A 209 2.38 -2.05 12.39
CA GLU A 209 1.80 -0.87 11.74
C GLU A 209 0.31 -0.77 12.08
N LEU A 210 -0.13 0.45 12.42
CA LEU A 210 -1.54 0.84 12.41
C LEU A 210 -1.80 1.76 11.22
N ARG A 211 -2.95 1.58 10.56
CA ARG A 211 -3.39 2.41 9.45
C ARG A 211 -4.85 2.80 9.55
N ILE A 212 -5.17 3.94 8.97
CA ILE A 212 -6.52 4.33 8.58
C ILE A 212 -6.50 4.47 7.06
N ASN A 213 -7.30 3.64 6.40
CA ASN A 213 -7.49 3.74 4.96
C ASN A 213 -8.81 4.45 4.70
N CYS A 214 -8.74 5.66 4.16
CA CYS A 214 -9.92 6.44 3.81
C CYS A 214 -10.13 6.46 2.30
N PRO A 215 -11.05 5.63 1.76
CA PRO A 215 -11.38 5.70 0.35
C PRO A 215 -12.07 7.03 0.03
N LYS A 216 -11.58 7.73 -1.00
CA LYS A 216 -12.32 8.80 -1.67
C LYS A 216 -12.88 8.26 -2.98
N GLY A 217 -14.17 7.93 -2.96
CA GLY A 217 -14.83 7.35 -4.13
C GLY A 217 -14.17 6.05 -4.59
N LEU A 218 -13.95 5.91 -5.89
CA LEU A 218 -13.51 4.65 -6.50
C LEU A 218 -11.99 4.49 -6.67
N VAL A 219 -11.18 5.55 -6.52
CA VAL A 219 -9.81 5.55 -7.07
C VAL A 219 -8.74 6.06 -6.09
N GLU A 220 -9.03 7.04 -5.24
CA GLU A 220 -8.04 7.63 -4.33
C GLU A 220 -8.20 7.10 -2.91
N ARG A 221 -7.07 6.88 -2.21
CA ARG A 221 -7.07 6.45 -0.81
C ARG A 221 -6.12 7.35 -0.04
N ASP A 222 -6.68 8.20 0.81
CA ASP A 222 -5.90 8.81 1.88
C ASP A 222 -5.48 7.71 2.84
N ILE A 223 -4.23 7.74 3.29
CA ILE A 223 -3.71 6.77 4.25
C ILE A 223 -3.07 7.53 5.41
N LEU A 224 -3.51 7.24 6.63
CA LEU A 224 -2.82 7.67 7.84
C LEU A 224 -2.13 6.46 8.47
N ILE A 225 -0.84 6.58 8.79
CA ILE A 225 0.00 5.46 9.25
C ILE A 225 0.68 5.80 10.56
N TYR A 226 0.73 4.83 11.47
CA TYR A 226 1.54 4.88 12.66
C TYR A 226 2.51 3.70 12.70
N TRP A 227 3.79 4.03 12.88
CA TRP A 227 4.86 3.11 13.21
C TRP A 227 5.47 3.52 14.55
N PRO A 228 5.57 2.63 15.56
CA PRO A 228 6.21 2.91 16.85
C PRO A 228 7.55 3.64 16.82
N GLY A 229 8.39 3.38 15.82
CA GLY A 229 9.71 4.00 15.70
C GLY A 229 9.71 5.37 15.03
N HIS A 230 8.57 5.80 14.48
CA HIS A 230 8.36 7.08 13.77
C HIS A 230 9.38 7.37 12.64
N ASN A 231 10.13 6.35 12.19
CA ASN A 231 11.10 6.45 11.11
C ASN A 231 10.39 6.26 9.76
N TYR A 232 9.65 7.29 9.34
CA TYR A 232 8.88 7.28 8.10
C TYR A 232 9.75 7.70 6.88
N PRO A 233 9.68 6.99 5.75
CA PRO A 233 10.28 7.47 4.51
C PRO A 233 9.51 8.68 3.95
N GLN A 234 10.19 9.51 3.15
CA GLN A 234 9.58 10.69 2.52
C GLN A 234 8.43 10.33 1.57
N GLN A 235 8.52 9.18 0.90
CA GLN A 235 7.48 8.63 0.04
C GLN A 235 7.08 7.26 0.55
N LEU A 236 5.78 6.97 0.52
CA LEU A 236 5.22 5.69 0.97
C LEU A 236 3.88 5.45 0.26
N TYR A 237 3.57 4.19 -0.10
CA TYR A 237 2.34 3.82 -0.83
C TYR A 237 2.08 4.65 -2.10
N GLY A 238 3.14 5.06 -2.81
CA GLY A 238 3.05 5.83 -4.05
C GLY A 238 2.75 7.34 -3.86
N GLY A 239 2.63 7.82 -2.63
CA GLY A 239 2.34 9.22 -2.31
C GLY A 239 3.42 9.91 -1.48
N ASN A 240 3.30 11.23 -1.33
CA ASN A 240 4.16 12.02 -0.46
C ASN A 240 3.67 11.95 0.98
N GLY A 241 4.61 11.73 1.91
CA GLY A 241 4.33 11.71 3.34
C GLY A 241 4.30 13.11 3.94
N ILE A 242 3.24 13.43 4.68
CA ILE A 242 3.10 14.62 5.51
C ILE A 242 3.03 14.16 6.96
N GLN A 243 4.01 14.56 7.77
CA GLN A 243 4.01 14.19 9.19
C GLN A 243 2.91 14.95 9.95
N LEU A 244 2.06 14.22 10.67
CA LEU A 244 0.99 14.72 11.53
C LEU A 244 1.23 14.23 12.96
N GLY A 245 2.11 14.93 13.69
CA GLY A 245 2.58 14.47 15.00
C GLY A 245 3.38 13.17 14.87
N ASN A 246 2.92 12.12 15.54
CA ASN A 246 3.56 10.80 15.48
C ASN A 246 3.05 9.93 14.31
N TRP A 247 2.14 10.45 13.50
CA TRP A 247 1.55 9.75 12.35
C TRP A 247 2.11 10.30 11.03
N LEU A 248 2.07 9.48 9.99
CA LEU A 248 2.35 9.89 8.61
C LEU A 248 1.04 9.87 7.81
N TYR A 249 0.62 11.02 7.31
CA TYR A 249 -0.44 11.11 6.31
C TYR A 249 0.16 10.98 4.92
N ILE A 250 -0.44 10.17 4.07
CA ILE A 250 0.01 9.95 2.70
C ILE A 250 -1.05 10.51 1.78
N GLN A 251 -0.63 11.49 1.00
CA GLN A 251 -1.40 12.02 -0.11
C GLN A 251 -1.00 11.25 -1.37
N PRO A 252 -1.89 10.42 -1.95
CA PRO A 252 -1.63 9.70 -3.19
C PRO A 252 -1.45 10.65 -4.38
#